data_AF-A0A7W1ICI3-F1
#
_entry.id   AF-A0A7W1ICI3-F1
#
_cell.length_a   1.000
_cell.length_b   1.000
_cell.length_c   1.000
_cell.angle_alpha   90.00
_cell.angle_beta   90.00
_cell.angle_gamma   90.00
#
_symmetry.space_group_name_H-M   'P 1'
#
loop_
_entity.id
_entity.type
_entity.pdbx_description
1 polymer ?
#
loop_
_entity_poly.entity_id
_entity_poly.type
_entity_poly.pdbx_seq_one_letter_code
_entity_poly.pdbx_strand_id
1 'polypeptide(L)'
;MTRWLGSMGPAGADVDRFFHHLARTLADSDPARLRRPIPLAEIHQSLVPYRSHRRALGLASSDEYETVLLRLCAGEGDLVRVDPDTVRDRFAREAASAHPDLDILHQHGEVTITLSREAVMRALKPESPASPPLPGSPPHLPFAEPQADMLPGSAEPAFQPIAEAERDLLPADDIRREGRSPPDATLGSATAPSSRVDEGADERLSCAWCGGLLPAGRPAHFCPHCGQSLAQPRCRQCGAELERAWRHCVDCGAPVRSV
;
A
#
# COMPACT_ATOMS: atom_id res chain seq x y z
N MET A 1 35.52 -3.94 10.99
CA MET A 1 35.05 -3.83 9.58
C MET A 1 34.57 -5.20 9.12
N THR A 2 33.41 -5.63 9.59
CA THR A 2 32.86 -6.95 9.26
C THR A 2 31.92 -6.79 8.08
N ARG A 3 32.38 -7.21 6.89
CA ARG A 3 31.56 -7.25 5.67
C ARG A 3 30.49 -8.32 5.85
N TRP A 4 29.24 -7.87 6.01
CA TRP A 4 28.05 -8.69 5.84
C TRP A 4 27.86 -8.97 4.35
N LEU A 5 28.53 -10.01 3.84
CA LEU A 5 28.29 -10.56 2.51
C LEU A 5 27.68 -11.94 2.68
N GLY A 6 26.44 -12.11 2.22
CA GLY A 6 26.01 -13.41 1.69
C GLY A 6 24.97 -14.22 2.45
N SER A 7 24.26 -13.67 3.43
CA SER A 7 23.01 -14.30 3.90
C SER A 7 21.98 -13.24 4.23
N MET A 8 21.30 -12.73 3.21
CA MET A 8 20.03 -12.02 3.40
C MET A 8 19.01 -13.07 3.84
N GLY A 9 18.87 -13.27 5.15
CA GLY A 9 17.64 -13.83 5.68
C GLY A 9 16.44 -12.98 5.25
N PRO A 10 15.19 -13.48 5.43
CA PRO A 10 13.97 -12.71 5.09
C PRO A 10 14.01 -11.29 5.65
N ALA A 11 14.60 -11.14 6.84
CA ALA A 11 14.84 -9.88 7.50
C ALA A 11 15.63 -8.85 6.66
N GLY A 12 16.68 -9.24 5.92
CA GLY A 12 17.46 -8.31 5.08
C GLY A 12 16.69 -7.87 3.83
N ALA A 13 15.92 -8.80 3.26
CA ALA A 13 15.06 -8.53 2.11
C ALA A 13 13.96 -7.49 2.42
N ASP A 14 13.46 -7.44 3.66
CA ASP A 14 12.48 -6.44 4.07
C ASP A 14 13.06 -5.02 4.12
N VAL A 15 14.32 -4.87 4.57
CA VAL A 15 15.04 -3.58 4.56
C VAL A 15 15.29 -3.12 3.12
N ASP A 16 15.72 -4.02 2.24
CA ASP A 16 15.92 -3.72 0.82
C ASP A 16 14.60 -3.34 0.14
N ARG A 17 13.51 -4.06 0.42
CA ARG A 17 12.17 -3.74 -0.10
C ARG A 17 11.71 -2.36 0.37
N PHE A 18 11.92 -2.05 1.65
CA PHE A 18 11.61 -0.73 2.20
C PHE A 18 12.39 0.37 1.51
N PHE A 19 13.72 0.23 1.40
CA PHE A 19 14.56 1.20 0.73
C PHE A 19 14.17 1.38 -0.74
N HIS A 20 13.90 0.29 -1.44
CA HIS A 20 13.48 0.33 -2.82
C HIS A 20 12.16 1.09 -2.99
N HIS A 21 11.21 0.86 -2.09
CA HIS A 21 9.93 1.54 -2.10
C HIS A 21 10.11 3.03 -1.81
N LEU A 22 10.88 3.41 -0.77
CA LEU A 22 11.21 4.80 -0.45
C LEU A 22 11.89 5.52 -1.62
N ALA A 23 12.87 4.89 -2.27
CA ALA A 23 13.59 5.48 -3.40
C ALA A 23 12.66 5.71 -4.60
N ARG A 24 11.73 4.78 -4.90
CA ARG A 24 10.71 4.96 -5.95
C ARG A 24 9.76 6.10 -5.60
N THR A 25 9.21 6.13 -4.39
CA THR A 25 8.29 7.20 -3.95
C THR A 25 8.93 8.59 -4.06
N LEU A 26 10.21 8.70 -3.69
CA LEU A 26 10.97 9.94 -3.85
C LEU A 26 11.25 10.28 -5.32
N ALA A 27 11.62 9.31 -6.14
CA ALA A 27 11.86 9.52 -7.57
C ALA A 27 10.61 10.00 -8.32
N ASP A 28 9.45 9.44 -7.97
CA ASP A 28 8.15 9.78 -8.58
C ASP A 28 7.64 11.17 -8.14
N SER A 29 7.93 11.54 -6.88
CA SER A 29 7.47 12.82 -6.31
C SER A 29 8.41 13.99 -6.64
N ASP A 30 9.70 13.84 -6.34
CA ASP A 30 10.73 14.85 -6.61
C ASP A 30 12.13 14.19 -6.67
N PRO A 31 12.70 13.99 -7.88
CA PRO A 31 13.99 13.33 -8.05
C PRO A 31 15.17 14.12 -7.45
N ALA A 32 15.03 15.44 -7.23
CA ALA A 32 16.08 16.22 -6.60
C ALA A 32 16.27 15.87 -5.12
N ARG A 33 15.23 15.34 -4.47
CA ARG A 33 15.25 14.96 -3.05
C ARG A 33 16.06 13.72 -2.75
N LEU A 34 16.30 12.85 -3.74
CA LEU A 34 17.14 11.65 -3.59
C LEU A 34 18.57 11.95 -3.13
N ARG A 35 19.05 13.19 -3.32
CA ARG A 35 20.40 13.63 -2.95
C ARG A 35 20.42 14.56 -1.73
N ARG A 36 19.27 14.93 -1.19
CA ARG A 36 19.15 15.86 -0.07
C ARG A 36 19.03 15.08 1.24
N PRO A 37 19.49 15.64 2.37
CA PRO A 37 19.18 15.10 3.68
C PRO A 37 17.66 15.18 3.93
N ILE A 38 17.08 14.09 4.42
CA ILE A 38 15.65 13.96 4.72
C ILE A 38 15.51 13.68 6.23
N PRO A 39 14.71 14.45 6.98
CA PRO A 39 14.48 14.15 8.39
C PRO A 39 13.73 12.82 8.56
N LEU A 40 14.12 12.03 9.55
CA LEU A 40 13.51 10.73 9.87
C LEU A 40 11.99 10.85 10.12
N ALA A 41 11.56 11.96 10.73
CA ALA A 41 10.16 12.30 10.94
C ALA A 41 9.36 12.30 9.63
N GLU A 42 9.92 12.89 8.57
CA GLU A 42 9.23 13.00 7.30
C GLU A 42 9.08 11.65 6.60
N ILE A 43 10.04 10.73 6.80
CA ILE A 43 9.95 9.36 6.25
C ILE A 43 8.70 8.66 6.78
N HIS A 44 8.49 8.64 8.10
CA HIS A 44 7.37 7.91 8.70
C HIS A 44 6.04 8.68 8.71
N GLN A 45 6.06 10.01 8.59
CA GLN A 45 4.85 10.84 8.62
C GLN A 45 4.30 11.16 7.23
N SER A 46 5.19 11.38 6.24
CA SER A 46 4.78 11.93 4.94
C SER A 46 5.18 11.07 3.74
N LEU A 47 6.39 10.50 3.72
CA LEU A 47 6.89 9.81 2.53
C LEU A 47 6.38 8.37 2.47
N VAL A 48 6.58 7.61 3.55
CA VAL A 48 6.21 6.19 3.62
C VAL A 48 5.42 5.91 4.91
N PRO A 49 4.28 6.58 5.15
CA PRO A 49 3.47 6.28 6.33
C PRO A 49 2.97 4.83 6.31
N TYR A 50 3.03 4.17 7.48
CA TYR A 50 2.72 2.75 7.65
C TYR A 50 1.36 2.36 7.02
N ARG A 51 0.29 3.10 7.35
CA ARG A 51 -1.08 2.71 6.96
C ARG A 51 -1.28 2.63 5.44
N SER A 52 -0.68 3.54 4.67
CA SER A 52 -0.84 3.58 3.21
C SER A 52 0.12 2.63 2.49
N HIS A 53 1.30 2.36 3.05
CA HIS A 53 2.36 1.60 2.37
C HIS A 53 2.58 0.17 2.89
N ARG A 54 1.94 -0.25 4.00
CA ARG A 54 2.11 -1.60 4.58
C ARG A 54 1.89 -2.75 3.59
N ARG A 55 0.92 -2.62 2.68
CA ARG A 55 0.62 -3.66 1.66
C ARG A 55 1.73 -3.77 0.62
N ALA A 56 2.30 -2.64 0.19
CA ALA A 56 3.41 -2.61 -0.75
C ALA A 56 4.71 -3.13 -0.11
N LEU A 57 4.89 -2.91 1.18
CA LEU A 57 6.04 -3.37 1.96
C LEU A 57 5.91 -4.83 2.44
N GLY A 58 4.70 -5.39 2.43
CA GLY A 58 4.45 -6.76 2.92
C GLY A 58 4.52 -6.88 4.44
N LEU A 59 4.24 -5.80 5.18
CA LEU A 59 4.34 -5.74 6.64
C LEU A 59 2.98 -6.00 7.29
N ALA A 60 2.97 -6.86 8.30
CA ALA A 60 1.77 -7.27 9.02
C ALA A 60 1.41 -6.33 10.17
N SER A 61 2.42 -5.71 10.82
CA SER A 61 2.25 -4.84 11.99
C SER A 61 3.01 -3.50 11.88
N SER A 62 2.64 -2.54 12.72
CA SER A 62 3.39 -1.28 12.90
C SER A 62 4.78 -1.53 13.46
N ASP A 63 4.90 -2.48 14.38
CA ASP A 63 6.16 -2.79 15.05
C ASP A 63 7.16 -3.39 14.06
N GLU A 64 6.72 -4.22 13.11
CA GLU A 64 7.56 -4.70 12.00
C GLU A 64 8.06 -3.55 11.13
N TYR A 65 7.19 -2.57 10.84
CA TYR A 65 7.56 -1.36 10.09
C TYR A 65 8.63 -0.56 10.82
N GLU A 66 8.45 -0.28 12.11
CA GLU A 66 9.41 0.47 12.90
C GLU A 66 10.71 -0.31 13.08
N THR A 67 10.65 -1.63 13.23
CA THR A 67 11.84 -2.50 13.30
C THR A 67 12.66 -2.43 12.00
N VAL A 68 11.99 -2.49 10.84
CA VAL A 68 12.67 -2.36 9.53
C VAL A 68 13.26 -0.96 9.38
N LEU A 69 12.54 0.08 9.79
CA LEU A 69 13.02 1.46 9.74
C LEU A 69 14.23 1.68 10.67
N LEU A 70 14.21 1.12 11.88
CA LEU A 70 15.32 1.13 12.83
C LEU A 70 16.56 0.48 12.24
N ARG A 71 16.41 -0.68 11.60
CA ARG A 71 17.49 -1.41 10.95
C ARG A 71 18.07 -0.67 9.74
N LEU A 72 17.22 -0.02 8.96
CA LEU A 72 17.66 0.88 7.89
C LEU A 72 18.50 2.03 8.47
N CYS A 73 18.06 2.64 9.58
CA CYS A 73 18.76 3.74 10.25
C CYS A 73 20.05 3.29 10.98
N ALA A 74 20.13 2.03 11.39
CA ALA A 74 21.38 1.41 11.86
C ALA A 74 22.44 1.33 10.73
N GLY A 75 22.02 1.48 9.48
CA GLY A 75 22.87 1.42 8.30
C GLY A 75 23.04 -0.01 7.77
N GLU A 76 22.03 -0.85 7.96
CA GLU A 76 22.00 -2.17 7.33
C GLU A 76 22.05 -2.05 5.80
N GLY A 77 22.89 -2.87 5.15
CA GLY A 77 23.07 -2.86 3.70
C GLY A 77 23.79 -1.64 3.11
N ASP A 78 24.31 -0.72 3.94
CA ASP A 78 24.92 0.56 3.50
C ASP A 78 24.01 1.37 2.55
N LEU A 79 22.69 1.22 2.74
CA LEU A 79 21.67 1.83 1.90
C LEU A 79 21.52 3.32 2.22
N VAL A 80 21.78 3.68 3.47
CA VAL A 80 21.44 4.95 4.07
C VAL A 80 22.52 5.38 5.05
N ARG A 81 22.81 6.68 5.07
CA ARG A 81 23.65 7.33 6.07
C ARG A 81 22.80 8.22 6.97
N VAL A 82 22.97 8.07 8.28
CA VAL A 82 22.30 8.88 9.31
C VAL A 82 23.31 9.89 9.87
N ASP A 83 22.93 11.15 9.96
CA ASP A 83 23.72 12.24 10.52
C ASP A 83 22.97 12.88 11.70
N PRO A 84 23.53 12.90 12.92
CA PRO A 84 24.91 12.55 13.30
C PRO A 84 25.18 11.05 13.56
N ASP A 85 26.44 10.62 13.37
CA ASP A 85 26.89 9.23 13.56
C ASP A 85 26.65 8.68 14.99
N THR A 86 26.62 9.56 16.00
CA THR A 86 26.32 9.18 17.39
C THR A 86 24.92 8.58 17.55
N VAL A 87 23.94 9.08 16.79
CA VAL A 87 22.58 8.56 16.78
C VAL A 87 22.52 7.26 15.98
N ARG A 88 23.25 7.18 14.86
CA ARG A 88 23.39 5.93 14.10
C ARG A 88 23.90 4.78 14.98
N ASP A 89 24.95 5.02 15.76
CA ASP A 89 25.49 4.03 16.69
C ASP A 89 24.48 3.62 17.76
N ARG A 90 23.61 4.56 18.20
CA ARG A 90 22.52 4.27 19.13
C ARG A 90 21.47 3.36 18.49
N PHE A 91 21.04 3.66 17.26
CA PHE A 91 20.12 2.79 16.50
C PHE A 91 20.72 1.41 16.24
N ALA A 92 22.03 1.32 15.95
CA ALA A 92 22.70 0.04 15.73
C ALA A 92 22.76 -0.83 17.00
N ARG A 93 22.99 -0.21 18.18
CA ARG A 93 22.91 -0.92 19.46
C ARG A 93 21.49 -1.41 19.73
N GLU A 94 20.49 -0.60 19.43
CA GLU A 94 19.09 -0.95 19.66
C GLU A 94 18.61 -2.05 18.72
N ALA A 95 18.97 -1.98 17.44
CA ALA A 95 18.65 -3.01 16.46
C ALA A 95 19.29 -4.38 16.77
N ALA A 96 20.40 -4.39 17.52
CA ALA A 96 21.06 -5.61 17.97
C ALA A 96 20.53 -6.14 19.31
N SER A 97 19.67 -5.37 20.00
CA SER A 97 19.10 -5.76 21.28
C SER A 97 18.01 -6.83 21.09
N ALA A 98 17.80 -7.68 22.09
CA ALA A 98 16.75 -8.71 22.04
C ALA A 98 15.34 -8.11 22.17
N HIS A 99 15.24 -6.89 22.72
CA HIS A 99 13.99 -6.18 22.96
C HIS A 99 14.18 -4.73 22.49
N PRO A 100 14.14 -4.48 21.17
CA PRO A 100 14.40 -3.17 20.61
C PRO A 100 13.37 -2.15 21.08
N ASP A 101 13.85 -1.04 21.65
CA ASP A 101 13.04 0.15 21.93
C ASP A 101 12.82 0.95 20.65
N LEU A 102 11.61 0.85 20.10
CA LEU A 102 11.23 1.52 18.85
C LEU A 102 10.90 3.01 19.05
N ASP A 103 10.65 3.45 20.29
CA ASP A 103 10.33 4.85 20.58
C ASP A 103 11.51 5.79 20.27
N ILE A 104 12.72 5.23 20.22
CA ILE A 104 13.94 5.93 19.78
C ILE A 104 13.78 6.57 18.39
N LEU A 105 12.98 5.99 17.48
CA LEU A 105 12.73 6.56 16.16
C LEU A 105 11.95 7.87 16.23
N HIS A 106 11.01 7.97 17.17
CA HIS A 106 10.20 9.16 17.40
C HIS A 106 11.00 10.23 18.14
N GLN A 107 11.79 9.84 19.14
CA GLN A 107 12.67 10.73 19.89
C GLN A 107 13.71 11.43 19.00
N HIS A 108 14.20 10.73 17.96
CA HIS A 108 15.21 11.23 17.02
C HIS A 108 14.63 11.62 15.66
N GLY A 109 13.37 12.08 15.61
CA GLY A 109 12.70 12.42 14.35
C GLY A 109 13.36 13.55 13.53
N GLU A 110 14.11 14.46 14.17
CA GLU A 110 14.81 15.56 13.48
C GLU A 110 16.12 15.13 12.81
N VAL A 111 16.59 13.92 13.12
CA VAL A 111 17.85 13.39 12.57
C VAL A 111 17.72 13.22 11.06
N THR A 112 18.78 13.60 10.35
CA THR A 112 18.75 13.63 8.90
C THR A 112 19.35 12.36 8.30
N ILE A 113 18.73 11.94 7.21
CA ILE A 113 18.97 10.69 6.55
C ILE A 113 19.33 11.00 5.10
N THR A 114 20.49 10.53 4.66
CA THR A 114 20.97 10.69 3.29
C THR A 114 21.02 9.31 2.64
N LEU A 115 20.31 9.16 1.51
CA LEU A 115 20.33 7.91 0.77
C LEU A 115 21.69 7.74 0.06
N SER A 116 22.23 6.52 0.09
CA SER A 116 23.47 6.20 -0.62
C SER A 116 23.24 6.27 -2.13
N ARG A 117 24.09 7.02 -2.84
CA ARG A 117 23.99 7.18 -4.30
C ARG A 117 24.04 5.82 -5.01
N GLU A 118 24.89 4.92 -4.56
CA GLU A 118 25.03 3.59 -5.17
C GLU A 118 23.78 2.73 -4.95
N ALA A 119 23.21 2.78 -3.74
CA ALA A 119 21.98 2.06 -3.42
C ALA A 119 20.78 2.60 -4.23
N VAL A 120 20.65 3.92 -4.36
CA VAL A 120 19.58 4.54 -5.19
C VAL A 120 19.71 4.12 -6.65
N MET A 121 20.93 4.13 -7.21
CA MET A 121 21.16 3.69 -8.59
C MET A 121 20.78 2.21 -8.78
N ARG A 122 21.02 1.36 -7.78
CA ARG A 122 20.64 -0.04 -7.80
C ARG A 122 19.12 -0.24 -7.74
N ALA A 123 18.45 0.50 -6.86
CA ALA A 123 16.99 0.43 -6.69
C ALA A 123 16.22 1.02 -7.89
N LEU A 124 16.72 2.07 -8.52
CA LEU A 124 16.05 2.69 -9.68
C LEU A 124 16.44 2.06 -11.01
N LYS A 125 17.48 1.21 -11.04
CA LYS A 125 17.80 0.46 -12.25
C LYS A 125 16.58 -0.41 -12.55
N PRO A 126 15.91 -0.25 -13.71
CA PRO A 126 14.93 -1.23 -14.11
C PRO A 126 15.65 -2.57 -14.12
N GLU A 127 15.07 -3.59 -13.49
CA GLU A 127 15.43 -4.97 -13.82
C GLU A 127 15.30 -5.04 -15.32
N SER A 128 16.44 -4.95 -16.00
CA SER A 128 16.49 -5.14 -17.43
C SER A 128 15.97 -6.56 -17.56
N PRO A 129 14.78 -6.79 -18.18
CA PRO A 129 14.40 -8.15 -18.48
C PRO A 129 15.60 -8.69 -19.24
N ALA A 130 16.20 -9.74 -18.69
CA ALA A 130 17.25 -10.47 -19.37
C ALA A 130 16.81 -10.56 -20.82
N SER A 131 17.59 -9.95 -21.73
CA SER A 131 17.23 -9.96 -23.14
C SER A 131 16.83 -11.39 -23.46
N PRO A 132 15.61 -11.66 -23.96
CA PRO A 132 15.29 -13.00 -24.39
C PRO A 132 16.44 -13.42 -25.31
N PRO A 133 17.05 -14.60 -25.09
CA PRO A 133 18.12 -15.05 -25.96
C PRO A 133 17.58 -14.91 -27.37
N LEU A 134 18.25 -14.09 -28.19
CA LEU A 134 17.93 -13.95 -29.60
C LEU A 134 17.78 -15.39 -30.12
N PRO A 135 16.61 -15.79 -30.67
CA PRO A 135 16.52 -17.09 -31.30
C PRO A 135 17.63 -17.12 -32.33
N GLY A 136 18.55 -18.08 -32.14
CA GLY A 136 19.68 -18.27 -33.03
C GLY A 136 19.19 -18.25 -34.46
N SER A 137 19.96 -17.59 -35.33
CA SER A 137 19.71 -17.56 -36.77
C SER A 137 19.23 -18.93 -37.23
N PRO A 138 18.04 -19.03 -37.86
CA PRO A 138 17.61 -20.31 -38.39
C PRO A 138 18.66 -20.75 -39.44
N PRO A 139 19.16 -21.99 -39.39
CA PRO A 139 19.93 -22.51 -40.51
C PRO A 139 18.99 -22.49 -41.72
N HIS A 140 19.43 -21.82 -42.78
CA HIS A 140 18.78 -21.87 -44.09
C HIS A 140 18.60 -23.34 -44.49
N LEU A 141 17.34 -23.80 -44.48
CA LEU A 141 16.95 -24.98 -45.22
C LEU A 141 16.36 -24.51 -46.56
N PRO A 142 16.76 -25.14 -47.67
CA PRO A 142 16.33 -24.73 -49.00
C PRO A 142 14.81 -24.93 -49.15
N PHE A 143 14.23 -23.97 -49.83
CA PHE A 143 12.85 -23.91 -50.30
C PHE A 143 12.44 -25.26 -50.92
N ALA A 144 11.43 -25.91 -50.35
CA ALA A 144 10.70 -27.00 -51.00
C ALA A 144 9.30 -26.50 -51.31
N GLU A 145 8.99 -26.39 -52.61
CA GLU A 145 7.68 -26.02 -53.13
C GLU A 145 6.59 -27.06 -52.77
N PRO A 146 5.31 -26.65 -52.77
CA PRO A 146 4.24 -27.30 -52.03
C PRO A 146 3.64 -28.47 -52.81
N GLN A 147 3.61 -29.65 -52.18
CA GLN A 147 2.76 -30.75 -52.62
C GLN A 147 1.52 -30.80 -51.72
N ALA A 148 0.42 -30.30 -52.25
CA ALA A 148 -0.91 -30.53 -51.72
C ALA A 148 -1.31 -31.97 -52.05
N ASP A 149 -1.55 -32.78 -51.02
CA ASP A 149 -2.43 -33.95 -51.15
C ASP A 149 -3.07 -34.30 -49.80
N MET A 150 -4.40 -34.10 -49.80
CA MET A 150 -5.44 -34.92 -49.16
C MET A 150 -5.56 -35.00 -47.62
N LEU A 151 -6.63 -34.34 -47.14
CA LEU A 151 -7.48 -34.74 -46.00
C LEU A 151 -7.94 -36.21 -46.13
N PRO A 152 -8.09 -36.95 -45.02
CA PRO A 152 -9.35 -36.87 -44.26
C PRO A 152 -9.23 -37.09 -42.74
N GLY A 153 -10.28 -36.70 -42.01
CA GLY A 153 -10.68 -37.43 -40.80
C GLY A 153 -10.63 -36.64 -39.49
N SER A 154 -11.74 -35.97 -39.23
CA SER A 154 -12.35 -35.67 -37.94
C SER A 154 -11.74 -36.31 -36.68
N ALA A 155 -11.39 -35.47 -35.69
CA ALA A 155 -11.69 -35.71 -34.28
C ALA A 155 -11.43 -34.44 -33.46
N GLU A 156 -12.49 -33.71 -33.15
CA GLU A 156 -12.48 -32.70 -32.09
C GLU A 156 -12.19 -33.37 -30.73
N PRO A 157 -11.27 -32.85 -29.90
CA PRO A 157 -11.24 -33.22 -28.50
C PRO A 157 -12.35 -32.48 -27.77
N ALA A 158 -13.35 -33.25 -27.36
CA ALA A 158 -14.47 -32.83 -26.53
C ALA A 158 -14.00 -32.09 -25.27
N PHE A 159 -14.47 -30.86 -25.13
CA PHE A 159 -14.58 -30.16 -23.85
C PHE A 159 -15.48 -30.99 -22.93
N GLN A 160 -14.94 -31.51 -21.83
CA GLN A 160 -15.76 -32.07 -20.76
C GLN A 160 -16.02 -30.98 -19.71
N PRO A 161 -17.27 -30.52 -19.54
CA PRO A 161 -17.65 -29.73 -18.38
C PRO A 161 -17.63 -30.62 -17.14
N ILE A 162 -16.84 -30.23 -16.14
CA ILE A 162 -16.90 -30.80 -14.80
C ILE A 162 -18.25 -30.39 -14.20
N ALA A 163 -19.12 -31.38 -14.02
CA ALA A 163 -20.42 -31.27 -13.41
C ALA A 163 -20.32 -31.01 -11.90
N GLU A 164 -21.27 -30.20 -11.40
CA GLU A 164 -21.62 -30.08 -10.00
C GLU A 164 -21.71 -31.43 -9.29
N ALA A 165 -21.05 -31.51 -8.13
CA ALA A 165 -21.39 -32.46 -7.08
C ALA A 165 -21.26 -31.78 -5.71
N GLU A 166 -22.42 -31.66 -5.08
CA GLU A 166 -22.64 -31.77 -3.63
C GLU A 166 -22.11 -30.65 -2.72
N ARG A 167 -22.99 -29.66 -2.58
CA ARG A 167 -23.26 -28.98 -1.31
C ARG A 167 -23.61 -30.02 -0.25
N ASP A 168 -22.66 -30.33 0.61
CA ASP A 168 -22.94 -30.98 1.89
C ASP A 168 -22.96 -29.96 3.02
N LEU A 169 -24.09 -30.01 3.71
CA LEU A 169 -24.54 -29.21 4.82
C LEU A 169 -23.66 -29.49 6.05
N LEU A 170 -23.17 -28.43 6.71
CA LEU A 170 -22.77 -28.51 8.11
C LEU A 170 -23.51 -27.44 8.93
N PRO A 171 -23.90 -27.76 10.17
CA PRO A 171 -25.02 -27.13 10.88
C PRO A 171 -24.62 -25.78 11.50
N ALA A 172 -25.59 -24.86 11.56
CA ALA A 172 -25.45 -23.63 12.32
C ALA A 172 -25.46 -23.94 13.83
N ASP A 173 -24.34 -23.69 14.49
CA ASP A 173 -24.27 -23.65 15.95
C ASP A 173 -25.06 -22.43 16.47
N ASP A 174 -26.11 -22.74 17.25
CA ASP A 174 -26.94 -21.82 18.01
C ASP A 174 -26.11 -21.10 19.10
N ILE A 175 -25.63 -19.88 18.82
CA ILE A 175 -25.21 -18.96 19.87
C ILE A 175 -26.45 -18.23 20.41
N ARG A 176 -27.09 -18.88 21.39
CA ARG A 176 -28.08 -18.28 22.28
C ARG A 176 -27.39 -17.27 23.20
N ARG A 177 -27.65 -15.96 23.01
CA ARG A 177 -27.23 -14.92 23.97
C ARG A 177 -28.44 -14.35 24.70
N GLU A 178 -28.69 -14.88 25.88
CA GLU A 178 -29.68 -14.39 26.84
C GLU A 178 -29.27 -13.04 27.44
N GLY A 179 -30.17 -12.06 27.28
CA GLY A 179 -30.72 -11.26 28.38
C GLY A 179 -29.79 -10.51 29.33
N ARG A 180 -29.69 -9.19 29.13
CA ARG A 180 -29.78 -8.23 30.23
C ARG A 180 -30.24 -6.85 29.76
N SER A 181 -31.51 -6.55 30.02
CA SER A 181 -32.05 -5.19 30.05
C SER A 181 -31.58 -4.44 31.30
N PRO A 182 -31.53 -3.11 31.23
CA PRO A 182 -31.96 -2.23 32.33
C PRO A 182 -33.23 -1.43 31.94
N PRO A 183 -34.09 -1.06 32.91
CA PRO A 183 -35.36 -0.38 32.65
C PRO A 183 -35.26 1.16 32.56
N ASP A 184 -36.24 1.72 31.81
CA ASP A 184 -36.98 3.00 31.90
C ASP A 184 -36.54 4.08 32.92
N ALA A 185 -36.74 5.39 32.75
CA ALA A 185 -37.40 6.28 31.78
C ALA A 185 -36.82 7.70 32.05
N THR A 186 -36.95 8.72 31.19
CA THR A 186 -38.05 9.71 31.28
C THR A 186 -38.04 10.67 30.08
N LEU A 187 -39.17 10.67 29.38
CA LEU A 187 -39.90 11.69 28.61
C LEU A 187 -39.23 13.04 28.21
N GLY A 188 -39.35 13.34 26.91
CA GLY A 188 -39.30 14.68 26.33
C GLY A 188 -39.82 14.68 24.88
N SER A 189 -41.10 15.04 24.71
CA SER A 189 -41.86 15.01 23.46
C SER A 189 -41.64 16.25 22.59
N ALA A 190 -41.46 16.09 21.28
CA ALA A 190 -41.80 17.10 20.26
C ALA A 190 -41.83 16.52 18.82
N THR A 191 -43.04 16.16 18.41
CA THR A 191 -43.71 16.33 17.10
C THR A 191 -42.91 16.67 15.81
N ALA A 192 -43.09 15.83 14.77
CA ALA A 192 -43.45 16.12 13.36
C ALA A 192 -42.71 15.22 12.33
N PRO A 193 -43.17 15.14 11.06
CA PRO A 193 -44.23 14.26 10.57
C PRO A 193 -43.70 13.02 9.83
N SER A 194 -44.46 11.93 9.91
CA SER A 194 -44.31 10.78 9.01
C SER A 194 -44.72 11.16 7.58
N SER A 195 -43.82 10.94 6.63
CA SER A 195 -44.19 10.75 5.23
C SER A 195 -43.24 9.75 4.60
N ARG A 196 -43.79 8.53 4.48
CA ARG A 196 -43.54 7.53 3.43
C ARG A 196 -42.10 7.02 3.31
N VAL A 197 -41.97 5.78 3.79
CA VAL A 197 -41.06 4.74 3.27
C VAL A 197 -40.82 4.91 1.78
N ASP A 198 -39.58 5.23 1.43
CA ASP A 198 -38.99 4.84 0.16
C ASP A 198 -37.94 3.78 0.50
N GLU A 199 -38.29 2.55 0.15
CA GLU A 199 -37.52 1.33 0.30
C GLU A 199 -36.42 1.36 -0.77
N GLY A 200 -35.42 2.22 -0.55
CA GLY A 200 -34.27 2.42 -1.42
C GLY A 200 -33.02 1.92 -0.74
N ALA A 201 -32.69 0.64 -1.01
CA ALA A 201 -31.39 0.00 -0.87
C ALA A 201 -30.56 0.30 0.40
N ASP A 202 -30.31 -0.77 1.16
CA ASP A 202 -29.10 -0.96 1.97
C ASP A 202 -27.85 -0.83 1.07
N GLU A 203 -27.56 0.41 0.68
CA GLU A 203 -26.49 0.76 -0.21
C GLU A 203 -25.26 0.85 0.67
N ARG A 204 -24.59 -0.29 0.77
CA ARG A 204 -23.26 -0.47 1.33
C ARG A 204 -22.30 0.45 0.60
N LEU A 205 -22.30 1.73 0.95
CA LEU A 205 -21.43 2.74 0.37
C LEU A 205 -19.99 2.34 0.68
N SER A 206 -19.22 2.02 -0.35
CA SER A 206 -17.79 1.78 -0.23
C SER A 206 -17.03 3.10 -0.34
N CYS A 207 -15.95 3.24 0.42
CA CYS A 207 -15.05 4.38 0.27
C CYS A 207 -14.44 4.39 -1.15
N ALA A 208 -14.53 5.53 -1.84
CA ALA A 208 -13.98 5.71 -3.18
C ALA A 208 -12.44 5.57 -3.27
N TRP A 209 -11.72 5.63 -2.14
CA TRP A 209 -10.25 5.46 -2.11
C TRP A 209 -9.79 4.05 -1.82
N CYS A 210 -10.35 3.42 -0.78
CA CYS A 210 -9.86 2.12 -0.30
C CYS A 210 -10.84 0.96 -0.54
N GLY A 211 -12.06 1.26 -1.01
CA GLY A 211 -13.13 0.29 -1.19
C GLY A 211 -13.75 -0.21 0.12
N GLY A 212 -13.30 0.27 1.28
CA GLY A 212 -13.81 -0.16 2.58
C GLY A 212 -15.27 0.21 2.79
N LEU A 213 -16.05 -0.68 3.38
CA LEU A 213 -17.47 -0.50 3.64
C LEU A 213 -17.69 0.61 4.67
N LEU A 214 -18.54 1.57 4.32
CA LEU A 214 -18.93 2.64 5.24
C LEU A 214 -20.09 2.17 6.13
N PRO A 215 -20.12 2.62 7.40
CA PRO A 215 -21.19 2.26 8.32
C PRO A 215 -22.54 2.77 7.79
N ALA A 216 -23.50 1.87 7.66
CA ALA A 216 -24.87 2.21 7.28
C ALA A 216 -25.57 3.02 8.41
N GLY A 217 -26.45 3.93 8.02
CA GLY A 217 -27.31 4.66 8.96
C GLY A 217 -26.67 5.83 9.73
N ARG A 218 -25.40 6.20 9.44
CA ARG A 218 -24.80 7.43 9.97
C ARG A 218 -23.87 8.10 8.94
N PRO A 219 -23.97 9.42 8.71
CA PRO A 219 -23.02 10.13 7.86
C PRO A 219 -21.61 10.09 8.48
N ALA A 220 -20.67 9.47 7.77
CA ALA A 220 -19.26 9.47 8.14
C ALA A 220 -18.53 10.58 7.37
N HIS A 221 -17.83 11.48 8.09
CA HIS A 221 -16.98 12.51 7.47
C HIS A 221 -15.60 11.98 7.07
N PHE A 222 -15.16 10.88 7.67
CA PHE A 222 -13.88 10.23 7.43
C PHE A 222 -14.10 8.72 7.28
N CYS A 223 -13.36 8.08 6.38
CA CYS A 223 -13.41 6.64 6.20
C CYS A 223 -12.71 5.93 7.38
N PRO A 224 -13.37 4.99 8.09
CA PRO A 224 -12.74 4.26 9.19
C PRO A 224 -11.65 3.28 8.73
N HIS A 225 -11.63 2.90 7.45
CA HIS A 225 -10.65 1.95 6.90
C HIS A 225 -9.35 2.61 6.44
N CYS A 226 -9.40 3.79 5.80
CA CYS A 226 -8.21 4.48 5.29
C CYS A 226 -7.96 5.87 5.90
N GLY A 227 -8.87 6.39 6.72
CA GLY A 227 -8.74 7.71 7.33
C GLY A 227 -9.07 8.90 6.41
N GLN A 228 -9.37 8.66 5.14
CA GLN A 228 -9.57 9.73 4.17
C GLN A 228 -10.90 10.46 4.38
N SER A 229 -10.91 11.78 4.19
CA SER A 229 -12.12 12.59 4.30
C SER A 229 -13.10 12.27 3.17
N LEU A 230 -14.32 11.91 3.55
CA LEU A 230 -15.46 11.65 2.66
C LEU A 230 -16.19 12.94 2.28
N ALA A 231 -15.85 14.08 2.89
CA ALA A 231 -16.38 15.37 2.49
C ALA A 231 -15.95 15.71 1.05
N GLN A 232 -16.81 16.44 0.34
CA GLN A 232 -16.49 16.97 -0.99
C GLN A 232 -15.43 18.08 -0.85
N PRO A 233 -14.31 18.02 -1.59
CA PRO A 233 -13.28 19.05 -1.47
C PRO A 233 -13.84 20.41 -1.92
N ARG A 234 -13.43 21.50 -1.24
CA ARG A 234 -13.80 22.88 -1.61
C ARG A 234 -12.58 23.68 -1.99
N CYS A 235 -12.72 24.57 -2.96
CA CYS A 235 -11.66 25.46 -3.39
C CYS A 235 -11.31 26.44 -2.27
N ARG A 236 -10.02 26.54 -1.89
CA ARG A 236 -9.58 27.46 -0.83
C ARG A 236 -9.61 28.94 -1.24
N GLN A 237 -9.72 29.23 -2.54
CA GLN A 237 -9.74 30.60 -3.05
C GLN A 237 -11.15 31.16 -3.20
N CYS A 238 -12.12 30.37 -3.67
CA CYS A 238 -13.49 30.83 -3.91
C CYS A 238 -14.58 30.05 -3.17
N GLY A 239 -14.25 28.94 -2.49
CA GLY A 239 -15.23 28.13 -1.74
C GLY A 239 -16.08 27.17 -2.57
N ALA A 240 -15.93 27.18 -3.91
CA ALA A 240 -16.65 26.28 -4.81
C ALA A 240 -16.40 24.81 -4.49
N GLU A 241 -17.42 23.97 -4.68
CA GLU A 241 -17.27 22.51 -4.57
C GLU A 241 -16.43 21.99 -5.73
N LEU A 242 -15.46 21.16 -5.40
CA LEU A 242 -14.54 20.56 -6.35
C LEU A 242 -14.82 19.06 -6.42
N GLU A 243 -14.69 18.51 -7.62
CA GLU A 243 -14.54 17.07 -7.77
C GLU A 243 -13.11 16.66 -7.44
N ARG A 244 -12.95 15.47 -6.87
CA ARG A 244 -11.65 14.98 -6.37
C ARG A 244 -10.59 14.79 -7.45
N ALA A 245 -11.00 14.65 -8.72
CA ALA A 245 -10.10 14.45 -9.86
C ALA A 245 -9.64 15.77 -10.52
N TRP A 246 -10.16 16.92 -10.09
CA TRP A 246 -9.88 18.19 -10.76
C TRP A 246 -8.56 18.80 -10.29
N ARG A 247 -7.72 19.19 -11.26
CA ARG A 247 -6.43 19.86 -11.01
C ARG A 247 -6.59 21.37 -10.82
N HIS A 248 -7.69 21.95 -11.30
CA HIS A 248 -7.98 23.37 -11.22
C HIS A 248 -9.46 23.59 -10.88
N CYS A 249 -9.77 24.65 -10.15
CA CYS A 249 -11.14 25.06 -9.89
C CYS A 249 -11.77 25.66 -11.15
N VAL A 250 -12.98 25.21 -11.52
CA VAL A 250 -13.71 25.69 -12.70
C VAL A 250 -14.18 27.14 -12.54
N ASP A 251 -14.47 27.58 -11.31
CA ASP A 251 -14.97 28.95 -11.06
C ASP A 251 -13.86 30.00 -10.99
N CYS A 252 -12.69 29.69 -10.43
CA CYS A 252 -11.63 30.68 -10.21
C CYS A 252 -10.28 30.35 -10.86
N GLY A 253 -10.14 29.19 -11.50
CA GLY A 253 -8.91 28.74 -12.14
C GLY A 253 -7.78 28.36 -11.18
N ALA A 254 -7.97 28.46 -9.86
CA ALA A 254 -6.93 28.16 -8.88
C ALA A 254 -6.52 26.68 -8.92
N PRO A 255 -5.22 26.36 -8.81
CA PRO A 255 -4.75 24.97 -8.76
C PRO A 255 -5.19 24.29 -7.46
N VAL A 256 -5.73 23.07 -7.60
CA VAL A 256 -6.18 22.24 -6.48
C VAL A 256 -4.99 21.38 -6.04
N ARG A 257 -4.48 21.59 -4.82
CA ARG A 257 -3.47 20.72 -4.22
C ARG A 257 -4.17 19.46 -3.72
N SER A 258 -4.04 18.35 -4.45
CA SER A 258 -4.44 17.03 -3.98
C SER A 258 -3.57 16.66 -2.77
N VAL A 259 -4.21 16.49 -1.62
CA VAL A 259 -3.60 15.98 -0.38
C VAL A 259 -3.87 14.48 -0.31
#